data_AF-A0A066UYV2-F1
#
_entry.id   AF-A0A066UYV2-F1
#
_cell.length_a   1.000
_cell.length_b   1.000
_cell.length_c   1.000
_cell.angle_alpha   90.00
_cell.angle_beta   90.00
_cell.angle_gamma   90.00
#
_symmetry.space_group_name_H-M   'P 1'
#
loop_
_entity.id
_entity.type
_entity.pdbx_description
1 polymer ?
#
loop_
_entity_poly.entity_id
_entity_poly.type
_entity_poly.pdbx_seq_one_letter_code
_entity_poly.pdbx_strand_id
1 'polypeptide(L)'
;MKKNPLTIVLGLTASVGLVGCFDDSDSDSDSSSSASSYSVTAIDGYLRNATVWLDLNRNYVLDNGEPTATSGEGGVAELDVSGIENPSQYPVVVQAIAGQTVDETQGQVTESYVMSAPAGETAITPLSTLVHNTLEQDENLSKEDAIQQVATQLGIDTDDVLGDFLEGDGAPKAAYAAEKIVELGALPEEPEDLQKATEEGSSEAGKFTIVVAGINEEIKAILDTIDDEKTPEQIKDDLSNVADIVIADEDGDGVKDSVDEFLNNPNEWVDADEDGLGDNLEDTYPNDSDNDSYNNDVDLFPNDATKTGDLDNDNIDEIDDPYPNDSDNDGYNNGVDEFPNDNTRSGDDDEDGYDNLDDDYPNDSTRSGDLDNDGVDNLDDNCMNTANADQADSDSDGIGDACETSTALTWDSTNWDDSNWQ
;
A
#
# COMPACT_ATOMS: atom_id res chain seq x y z
N MET A 1 20.44 43.12 0.66
CA MET A 1 19.29 43.88 1.22
C MET A 1 19.06 45.16 0.42
N LYS A 2 18.02 45.17 -0.42
CA LYS A 2 17.28 46.37 -0.83
C LYS A 2 16.02 45.89 -1.56
N LYS A 3 14.89 46.00 -0.86
CA LYS A 3 13.54 45.67 -1.33
C LYS A 3 13.07 46.81 -2.24
N ASN A 4 12.47 46.48 -3.39
CA ASN A 4 11.64 47.42 -4.14
C ASN A 4 10.18 46.91 -4.14
N PRO A 5 9.18 47.80 -3.98
CA PRO A 5 7.79 47.42 -3.78
C PRO A 5 7.03 47.14 -5.09
N LEU A 6 6.20 46.11 -5.03
CA LEU A 6 5.16 45.72 -5.99
C LEU A 6 4.04 46.78 -5.98
N THR A 7 3.57 47.20 -7.16
CA THR A 7 2.38 48.05 -7.33
C THR A 7 1.32 47.21 -8.03
N ILE A 8 0.24 46.89 -7.31
CA ILE A 8 -0.93 46.15 -7.80
C ILE A 8 -1.95 47.17 -8.34
N VAL A 9 -2.37 47.01 -9.60
CA VAL A 9 -3.46 47.78 -10.21
C VAL A 9 -4.70 46.90 -10.27
N LEU A 10 -5.72 47.28 -9.49
CA LEU A 10 -7.04 46.67 -9.42
C LEU A 10 -7.90 47.21 -10.57
N GLY A 11 -8.28 46.36 -11.52
CA GLY A 11 -9.20 46.71 -12.63
C GLY A 11 -10.60 46.18 -12.33
N LEU A 12 -11.50 47.07 -11.90
CA LEU A 12 -12.90 46.77 -11.61
C LEU A 12 -13.78 47.68 -12.48
N THR A 13 -14.43 47.10 -13.49
CA THR A 13 -15.42 47.82 -14.31
C THR A 13 -16.70 47.00 -14.40
N ALA A 14 -17.71 47.44 -13.65
CA ALA A 14 -19.09 47.03 -13.79
C ALA A 14 -19.84 48.04 -14.67
N SER A 15 -20.61 47.56 -15.63
CA SER A 15 -21.59 48.36 -16.38
C SER A 15 -22.93 47.64 -16.37
N VAL A 16 -23.90 48.21 -15.65
CA VAL A 16 -25.31 47.77 -15.64
C VAL A 16 -26.14 48.79 -16.41
N GLY A 17 -27.07 48.31 -17.24
CA GLY A 17 -28.24 49.09 -17.64
C GLY A 17 -28.98 48.52 -18.85
N LEU A 18 -30.07 47.80 -18.62
CA LEU A 18 -31.29 47.87 -19.44
C LEU A 18 -32.48 47.27 -18.67
N VAL A 19 -33.59 48.02 -18.67
CA VAL A 19 -34.87 47.73 -18.01
C VAL A 19 -35.91 47.41 -19.09
N GLY A 20 -36.78 46.43 -18.83
CA GLY A 20 -38.06 46.23 -19.53
C GLY A 20 -38.96 45.29 -18.73
N CYS A 21 -40.23 45.65 -18.53
CA CYS A 21 -41.24 44.95 -17.73
C CYS A 21 -42.56 44.88 -18.53
N PHE A 22 -43.44 43.91 -18.18
CA PHE A 22 -44.72 43.45 -18.80
C PHE A 22 -44.58 42.42 -19.93
N ASP A 23 -45.32 41.29 -20.00
CA ASP A 23 -46.74 41.00 -19.69
C ASP A 23 -46.99 39.47 -19.43
N ASP A 24 -48.25 39.10 -19.18
CA ASP A 24 -48.80 37.97 -18.41
C ASP A 24 -49.01 36.60 -19.16
N SER A 25 -48.97 35.51 -18.38
CA SER A 25 -49.63 34.18 -18.53
C SER A 25 -49.60 33.40 -19.86
N ASP A 26 -48.87 32.28 -19.89
CA ASP A 26 -49.46 30.95 -20.13
C ASP A 26 -48.53 29.83 -19.65
N SER A 27 -49.13 28.85 -18.99
CA SER A 27 -48.49 27.68 -18.41
C SER A 27 -48.21 26.64 -19.50
N ASP A 28 -46.93 26.43 -19.80
CA ASP A 28 -46.44 25.14 -20.28
C ASP A 28 -45.18 24.82 -19.46
N SER A 29 -45.37 23.94 -18.49
CA SER A 29 -44.29 23.27 -17.79
C SER A 29 -43.66 22.24 -18.72
N ASP A 30 -42.90 22.71 -19.71
CA ASP A 30 -41.83 21.90 -20.27
C ASP A 30 -40.69 21.95 -19.25
N SER A 31 -40.59 20.90 -18.43
CA SER A 31 -39.34 20.59 -17.75
C SER A 31 -38.32 20.20 -18.82
N SER A 32 -37.76 21.19 -19.48
CA SER A 32 -36.45 21.09 -20.12
C SER A 32 -35.46 20.81 -18.99
N SER A 33 -35.29 19.54 -18.64
CA SER A 33 -34.08 19.07 -17.96
C SER A 33 -32.92 19.60 -18.79
N SER A 34 -32.22 20.61 -18.29
CA SER A 34 -30.99 21.09 -18.89
C SER A 34 -30.05 19.89 -18.96
N ALA A 35 -29.89 19.30 -20.15
CA ALA A 35 -28.95 18.21 -20.34
C ALA A 35 -27.56 18.78 -20.05
N SER A 36 -26.94 18.31 -18.97
CA SER A 36 -25.55 18.62 -18.65
C SER A 36 -24.69 17.57 -19.33
N SER A 37 -23.85 17.98 -20.29
CA SER A 37 -22.87 17.08 -20.92
C SER A 37 -21.49 17.28 -20.28
N TYR A 38 -20.71 16.19 -20.26
CA TYR A 38 -19.32 16.18 -19.86
C TYR A 38 -18.48 15.66 -21.04
N SER A 39 -17.60 16.52 -21.55
CA SER A 39 -16.82 16.28 -22.75
C SER A 39 -15.43 15.76 -22.38
N VAL A 40 -15.04 14.63 -22.97
CA VAL A 40 -13.75 13.96 -22.74
C VAL A 40 -13.17 13.50 -24.06
N THR A 41 -11.88 13.21 -24.11
CA THR A 41 -11.15 12.81 -25.31
C THR A 41 -10.36 11.53 -25.06
N ALA A 42 -10.55 10.53 -25.92
CA ALA A 42 -9.77 9.29 -25.94
C ALA A 42 -8.56 9.41 -26.89
N ILE A 43 -7.34 9.23 -26.38
CA ILE A 43 -6.08 9.55 -27.07
C ILE A 43 -5.00 8.48 -26.85
N ASP A 44 -4.72 7.68 -27.86
CA ASP A 44 -3.50 6.92 -28.09
C ASP A 44 -2.85 7.52 -29.36
N GLY A 45 -3.49 7.32 -30.51
CA GLY A 45 -3.95 8.38 -31.42
C GLY A 45 -5.40 8.77 -31.09
N TYR A 46 -5.98 9.78 -31.75
CA TYR A 46 -7.39 10.08 -31.52
C TYR A 46 -8.26 8.85 -31.82
N LEU A 47 -8.94 8.31 -30.80
CA LEU A 47 -9.66 7.05 -30.90
C LEU A 47 -11.12 7.30 -31.27
N ARG A 48 -11.56 6.78 -32.42
CA ARG A 48 -12.95 6.83 -32.87
C ARG A 48 -13.64 5.49 -32.68
N ASN A 49 -14.91 5.52 -32.30
CA ASN A 49 -15.74 4.35 -31.97
C ASN A 49 -15.29 3.57 -30.72
N ALA A 50 -14.51 4.19 -29.83
CA ALA A 50 -14.21 3.62 -28.52
C ALA A 50 -15.42 3.83 -27.58
N THR A 51 -15.61 2.90 -26.65
CA THR A 51 -16.61 3.04 -25.59
C THR A 51 -16.00 3.87 -24.46
N VAL A 52 -16.70 4.90 -24.00
CA VAL A 52 -16.23 5.81 -22.95
C VAL A 52 -17.29 5.89 -21.87
N TRP A 53 -16.89 5.87 -20.60
CA TRP A 53 -17.82 6.03 -19.49
C TRP A 53 -17.20 6.74 -18.29
N LEU A 54 -18.07 7.37 -17.50
CA LEU A 54 -17.72 7.95 -16.23
C LEU A 54 -17.89 6.87 -15.15
N ASP A 55 -16.78 6.45 -14.55
CA ASP A 55 -16.76 5.38 -13.55
C ASP A 55 -17.12 5.97 -12.17
N LEU A 56 -18.34 5.71 -11.73
CA LEU A 56 -18.93 6.32 -10.54
C LEU A 56 -18.56 5.59 -9.25
N ASN A 57 -18.25 4.29 -9.34
CA ASN A 57 -17.96 3.44 -8.19
C ASN A 57 -16.47 3.05 -8.08
N ARG A 58 -15.63 3.48 -9.04
CA ARG A 58 -14.19 3.28 -9.09
C ARG A 58 -13.79 1.81 -9.24
N ASN A 59 -14.57 1.03 -9.98
CA ASN A 59 -14.24 -0.37 -10.27
C ASN A 59 -13.73 -0.59 -11.69
N TYR A 60 -13.56 0.48 -12.48
CA TYR A 60 -13.19 0.47 -13.89
C TYR A 60 -14.22 -0.18 -14.84
N VAL A 61 -15.21 -0.91 -14.36
CA VAL A 61 -16.16 -1.70 -15.17
C VAL A 61 -17.39 -0.87 -15.49
N LEU A 62 -17.85 -0.91 -16.75
CA LEU A 62 -19.07 -0.20 -17.15
C LEU A 62 -20.32 -0.80 -16.48
N ASP A 63 -20.88 -0.07 -15.52
CA ASP A 63 -22.04 -0.48 -14.74
C ASP A 63 -23.37 0.12 -15.22
N ASN A 64 -24.47 -0.57 -14.88
CA ASN A 64 -25.81 -0.07 -15.22
C ASN A 64 -26.14 1.21 -14.44
N GLY A 65 -26.18 2.33 -15.15
CA GLY A 65 -26.49 3.65 -14.60
C GLY A 65 -25.35 4.64 -14.74
N GLU A 66 -24.19 4.20 -15.21
CA GLU A 66 -23.06 5.07 -15.49
C GLU A 66 -23.26 5.82 -16.82
N PRO A 67 -22.94 7.12 -16.86
CA PRO A 67 -22.89 7.88 -18.10
C PRO A 67 -21.91 7.23 -19.07
N THR A 68 -22.38 6.92 -20.28
CA THR A 68 -21.55 6.32 -21.33
C THR A 68 -21.82 6.97 -22.68
N ALA A 69 -20.80 7.00 -23.53
CA ALA A 69 -20.86 7.48 -24.90
C ALA A 69 -19.86 6.71 -25.78
N THR A 70 -19.99 6.89 -27.09
CA THR A 70 -19.03 6.39 -28.07
C THR A 70 -18.22 7.56 -28.61
N SER A 71 -16.90 7.43 -28.65
CA SER A 71 -16.01 8.49 -29.13
C SER A 71 -16.18 8.75 -30.64
N GLY A 72 -16.11 10.02 -31.02
CA GLY A 72 -16.25 10.53 -32.38
C GLY A 72 -14.91 10.82 -33.07
N GLU A 73 -14.97 11.65 -34.10
CA GLU A 73 -13.77 12.21 -34.77
C GLU A 73 -12.95 13.03 -33.78
N GLY A 74 -11.62 12.89 -33.82
CA GLY A 74 -10.73 13.55 -32.85
C GLY A 74 -10.86 13.02 -31.42
N GLY A 75 -11.39 11.81 -31.23
CA GLY A 75 -11.41 11.14 -29.92
C GLY A 75 -12.52 11.60 -28.96
N VAL A 76 -13.32 12.59 -29.34
CA VAL A 76 -14.25 13.27 -28.42
C VAL A 76 -15.48 12.42 -28.11
N ALA A 77 -15.80 12.27 -26.83
CA ALA A 77 -17.02 11.64 -26.32
C ALA A 77 -17.80 12.61 -25.42
N GLU A 78 -19.11 12.71 -25.62
CA GLU A 78 -20.01 13.57 -24.83
C GLU A 78 -20.88 12.71 -23.92
N LEU A 79 -20.55 12.67 -22.63
CA LEU A 79 -21.25 11.90 -21.62
C LEU A 79 -22.46 12.70 -21.10
N ASP A 80 -23.64 12.07 -21.09
CA ASP A 80 -24.83 12.66 -20.44
C ASP A 80 -24.74 12.48 -18.93
N VAL A 81 -24.35 13.56 -18.24
CA VAL A 81 -24.16 13.59 -16.78
C VAL A 81 -25.35 14.28 -16.10
N SER A 82 -26.52 14.28 -16.75
CA SER A 82 -27.76 14.81 -16.18
C SER A 82 -28.08 14.14 -14.84
N GLY A 83 -28.05 14.92 -13.76
CA GLY A 83 -28.28 14.43 -12.40
C GLY A 83 -27.01 14.18 -11.58
N ILE A 84 -25.83 14.46 -12.13
CA ILE A 84 -24.54 14.38 -11.44
C ILE A 84 -24.04 15.81 -11.19
N GLU A 85 -23.92 16.22 -9.92
CA GLU A 85 -23.57 17.61 -9.57
C GLU A 85 -22.10 17.96 -9.88
N ASN A 86 -21.20 16.98 -9.85
CA ASN A 86 -19.76 17.19 -10.06
C ASN A 86 -19.13 15.98 -10.80
N PRO A 87 -19.32 15.85 -12.12
CA PRO A 87 -18.82 14.70 -12.87
C PRO A 87 -17.28 14.58 -12.84
N SER A 88 -16.56 15.70 -12.73
CA SER A 88 -15.09 15.69 -12.72
C SER A 88 -14.45 15.14 -11.44
N GLN A 89 -15.24 14.68 -10.45
CA GLN A 89 -14.69 13.99 -9.26
C GLN A 89 -14.53 12.48 -9.47
N TYR A 90 -14.99 11.97 -10.62
CA TYR A 90 -14.98 10.57 -10.97
C TYR A 90 -13.93 10.32 -12.07
N PRO A 91 -13.24 9.17 -12.05
CA PRO A 91 -12.39 8.75 -13.14
C PRO A 91 -13.21 8.48 -14.40
N VAL A 92 -12.52 8.50 -15.54
CA VAL A 92 -13.11 8.19 -16.85
C VAL A 92 -12.34 7.01 -17.44
N VAL A 93 -13.09 6.07 -18.00
CA VAL A 93 -12.52 4.86 -18.62
C VAL A 93 -12.89 4.83 -20.09
N VAL A 94 -11.95 4.35 -20.90
CA VAL A 94 -12.08 4.16 -22.35
C VAL A 94 -11.72 2.72 -22.67
N GLN A 95 -12.59 2.03 -23.42
CA GLN A 95 -12.30 0.73 -24.01
C GLN A 95 -12.20 0.87 -25.53
N ALA A 96 -11.00 0.58 -26.06
CA ALA A 96 -10.76 0.38 -27.47
C ALA A 96 -11.03 -1.09 -27.81
N ILE A 97 -11.92 -1.34 -28.78
CA ILE A 97 -12.35 -2.70 -29.13
C ILE A 97 -11.76 -3.09 -30.48
N ALA A 98 -11.05 -4.22 -30.51
CA ALA A 98 -10.48 -4.80 -31.71
C ALA A 98 -11.51 -4.90 -32.85
N GLY A 99 -11.14 -4.39 -34.03
CA GLY A 99 -11.98 -4.40 -35.22
C GLY A 99 -13.16 -3.41 -35.19
N GLN A 100 -13.38 -2.65 -34.11
CA GLN A 100 -14.44 -1.63 -34.03
C GLN A 100 -13.85 -0.22 -33.88
N THR A 101 -12.91 -0.06 -32.97
CA THR A 101 -12.21 1.20 -32.72
C THR A 101 -11.22 1.50 -33.84
N VAL A 102 -11.10 2.78 -34.18
CA VAL A 102 -10.13 3.27 -35.16
C VAL A 102 -9.26 4.30 -34.46
N ASP A 103 -7.98 4.01 -34.39
CA ASP A 103 -6.93 4.98 -34.14
C ASP A 103 -6.73 5.85 -35.39
N GLU A 104 -6.86 7.17 -35.26
CA GLU A 104 -6.75 8.06 -36.42
C GLU A 104 -5.31 8.19 -36.98
N THR A 105 -4.31 7.75 -36.23
CA THR A 105 -2.90 7.75 -36.64
C THR A 105 -2.43 6.39 -37.18
N GLN A 106 -2.83 5.29 -36.55
CA GLN A 106 -2.39 3.92 -36.88
C GLN A 106 -3.41 3.10 -37.69
N GLY A 107 -4.69 3.48 -37.65
CA GLY A 107 -5.77 2.81 -38.37
C GLY A 107 -6.65 1.94 -37.47
N GLN A 108 -7.12 0.82 -37.97
CA GLN A 108 -8.06 -0.02 -37.20
C GLN A 108 -7.31 -0.73 -36.06
N VAL A 109 -7.84 -0.60 -34.84
CA VAL A 109 -7.32 -1.28 -33.65
C VAL A 109 -7.43 -2.80 -33.86
N THR A 110 -6.33 -3.52 -33.66
CA THR A 110 -6.25 -4.98 -33.89
C THR A 110 -6.39 -5.80 -32.63
N GLU A 111 -5.94 -5.28 -31.49
CA GLU A 111 -6.07 -5.88 -30.15
C GLU A 111 -6.82 -4.88 -29.25
N SER A 112 -7.72 -5.38 -28.40
CA SER A 112 -8.49 -4.52 -27.51
C SER A 112 -7.61 -4.01 -26.37
N TYR A 113 -7.93 -2.85 -25.81
CA TYR A 113 -7.26 -2.35 -24.62
C TYR A 113 -8.15 -1.36 -23.86
N VAL A 114 -7.86 -1.20 -22.57
CA VAL A 114 -8.55 -0.30 -21.66
C VAL A 114 -7.58 0.76 -21.16
N MET A 115 -8.05 2.01 -21.16
CA MET A 115 -7.36 3.16 -20.62
C MET A 115 -8.23 3.84 -19.59
N SER A 116 -7.60 4.52 -18.64
CA SER A 116 -8.29 5.32 -17.65
C SER A 116 -7.58 6.64 -17.40
N ALA A 117 -8.30 7.59 -16.82
CA ALA A 117 -7.71 8.83 -16.33
C ALA A 117 -8.22 9.12 -14.91
N PRO A 118 -7.34 9.64 -14.03
CA PRO A 118 -7.75 9.96 -12.68
C PRO A 118 -8.76 11.11 -12.67
N ALA A 119 -9.52 11.21 -11.58
CA ALA A 119 -10.53 12.25 -11.42
C ALA A 119 -9.99 13.66 -11.75
N GLY A 120 -10.78 14.39 -12.55
CA GLY A 120 -10.48 15.76 -12.97
C GLY A 120 -9.78 15.87 -14.32
N GLU A 121 -9.26 14.77 -14.86
CA GLU A 121 -8.69 14.72 -16.21
C GLU A 121 -9.75 14.44 -17.27
N THR A 122 -9.64 15.11 -18.41
CA THR A 122 -10.55 14.93 -19.56
C THR A 122 -9.88 14.32 -20.77
N ALA A 123 -8.56 14.16 -20.75
CA ALA A 123 -7.80 13.44 -21.76
C ALA A 123 -7.46 12.06 -21.19
N ILE A 124 -8.01 11.01 -21.81
CA ILE A 124 -7.81 9.63 -21.41
C ILE A 124 -6.82 9.01 -22.38
N THR A 125 -5.64 8.69 -21.86
CA THR A 125 -4.48 8.27 -22.64
C THR A 125 -3.77 7.08 -22.00
N PRO A 126 -2.86 6.39 -22.71
CA PRO A 126 -2.03 5.37 -22.09
C PRO A 126 -1.22 5.94 -20.91
N LEU A 127 -0.74 7.18 -21.03
CA LEU A 127 0.02 7.86 -19.97
C LEU A 127 -0.85 8.24 -18.76
N SER A 128 -2.08 8.71 -18.99
CA SER A 128 -3.01 8.98 -17.88
C SER A 128 -3.40 7.70 -17.16
N THR A 129 -3.40 6.57 -17.87
CA THR A 129 -3.68 5.24 -17.29
C THR A 129 -2.59 4.83 -16.33
N LEU A 130 -1.31 5.02 -16.71
CA LEU A 130 -0.18 4.78 -15.82
C LEU A 130 -0.28 5.65 -14.57
N VAL A 131 -0.55 6.96 -14.73
CA VAL A 131 -0.71 7.88 -13.58
C VAL A 131 -1.87 7.45 -12.68
N HIS A 132 -2.99 7.03 -13.27
CA HIS A 132 -4.15 6.59 -12.49
C HIS A 132 -3.83 5.33 -11.69
N ASN A 133 -3.20 4.33 -12.32
CA ASN A 133 -2.79 3.11 -11.64
C ASN A 133 -1.77 3.40 -10.52
N THR A 134 -0.77 4.26 -10.76
CA THR A 134 0.19 4.66 -9.72
C THR A 134 -0.49 5.35 -8.53
N LEU A 135 -1.58 6.09 -8.74
CA LEU A 135 -2.35 6.72 -7.67
C LEU A 135 -3.19 5.73 -6.87
N GLU A 136 -3.74 4.70 -7.51
CA GLU A 136 -4.51 3.66 -6.80
C GLU A 136 -3.61 2.71 -6.01
N GLN A 137 -2.34 2.56 -6.39
CA GLN A 137 -1.36 1.73 -5.67
C GLN A 137 -0.77 2.39 -4.41
N ASP A 138 -0.89 3.71 -4.24
CA ASP A 138 -0.41 4.40 -3.03
C ASP A 138 -1.36 5.54 -2.65
N GLU A 139 -2.22 5.29 -1.66
CA GLU A 139 -3.20 6.25 -1.14
C GLU A 139 -2.57 7.56 -0.63
N ASN A 140 -1.28 7.56 -0.30
CA ASN A 140 -0.57 8.74 0.21
C ASN A 140 0.16 9.53 -0.90
N LEU A 141 0.20 9.00 -2.12
CA LEU A 141 0.89 9.63 -3.23
C LEU A 141 0.08 10.81 -3.79
N SER A 142 0.76 11.94 -3.99
CA SER A 142 0.13 13.08 -4.64
C SER A 142 0.06 12.89 -6.16
N LYS A 143 -0.93 13.52 -6.81
CA LYS A 143 -1.05 13.50 -8.27
C LYS A 143 0.20 14.04 -8.95
N GLU A 144 0.78 15.12 -8.44
CA GLU A 144 2.04 15.66 -8.94
C GLU A 144 3.21 14.68 -8.81
N ASP A 145 3.29 13.92 -7.71
CA ASP A 145 4.33 12.91 -7.54
C ASP A 145 4.12 11.72 -8.48
N ALA A 146 2.88 11.27 -8.69
CA ALA A 146 2.54 10.22 -9.65
C ALA A 146 2.92 10.63 -11.10
N ILE A 147 2.60 11.87 -11.48
CA ILE A 147 3.03 12.46 -12.77
C ILE A 147 4.56 12.44 -12.88
N GLN A 148 5.27 12.85 -11.83
CA GLN A 148 6.73 12.86 -11.82
C GLN A 148 7.31 11.45 -11.94
N GLN A 149 6.71 10.44 -11.30
CA GLN A 149 7.14 9.04 -11.42
C GLN A 149 7.00 8.55 -12.86
N VAL A 150 5.83 8.70 -13.47
CA VAL A 150 5.58 8.28 -14.86
C VAL A 150 6.51 9.02 -15.84
N ALA A 151 6.67 10.34 -15.68
CA ALA A 151 7.60 11.14 -16.48
C ALA A 151 9.04 10.61 -16.40
N THR A 152 9.49 10.27 -15.20
CA THR A 152 10.85 9.78 -14.94
C THR A 152 11.06 8.38 -15.52
N GLN A 153 10.09 7.49 -15.36
CA GLN A 153 10.13 6.14 -15.90
C GLN A 153 10.24 6.13 -17.42
N LEU A 154 9.56 7.06 -18.10
CA LEU A 154 9.55 7.15 -19.56
C LEU A 154 10.61 8.09 -20.13
N GLY A 155 11.20 8.98 -19.33
CA GLY A 155 12.12 10.02 -19.83
C GLY A 155 11.43 11.10 -20.67
N ILE A 156 10.23 11.50 -20.25
CA ILE A 156 9.43 12.57 -20.89
C ILE A 156 9.27 13.78 -19.95
N ASP A 157 8.79 14.90 -20.48
CA ASP A 157 8.49 16.09 -19.67
C ASP A 157 7.24 15.83 -18.81
N THR A 158 7.25 16.33 -17.57
CA THR A 158 6.12 16.21 -16.65
C THR A 158 4.87 16.91 -17.16
N ASP A 159 5.04 18.01 -17.91
CA ASP A 159 3.93 18.77 -18.47
C ASP A 159 3.22 18.01 -19.61
N ASP A 160 3.87 16.97 -20.16
CA ASP A 160 3.38 16.19 -21.30
C ASP A 160 2.72 14.84 -20.89
N VAL A 161 2.75 14.48 -19.60
CA VAL A 161 2.23 13.19 -19.11
C VAL A 161 0.70 13.14 -19.14
N LEU A 162 0.04 14.22 -18.73
CA LEU A 162 -1.41 14.35 -18.73
C LEU A 162 -1.83 15.40 -19.76
N GLY A 163 -3.02 15.22 -20.34
CA GLY A 163 -3.56 16.11 -21.36
C GLY A 163 -3.47 15.54 -22.78
N ASP A 164 -3.66 16.41 -23.77
CA ASP A 164 -3.65 16.05 -25.18
C ASP A 164 -2.26 16.30 -25.78
N PHE A 165 -1.43 15.25 -25.84
CA PHE A 165 -0.09 15.31 -26.42
C PHE A 165 -0.08 15.39 -27.96
N LEU A 166 -1.24 15.35 -28.62
CA LEU A 166 -1.38 15.51 -30.08
C LEU A 166 -1.79 16.94 -30.48
N GLU A 167 -2.20 17.78 -29.53
CA GLU A 167 -2.67 19.14 -29.82
C GLU A 167 -1.52 20.06 -30.30
N GLY A 168 -1.78 20.84 -31.35
CA GLY A 168 -0.83 21.84 -31.86
C GLY A 168 0.42 21.21 -32.49
N ASP A 169 1.60 21.62 -32.01
CA ASP A 169 2.87 21.00 -32.42
C ASP A 169 3.06 19.62 -31.76
N GLY A 170 2.28 19.33 -30.70
CA GLY A 170 2.27 18.10 -29.91
C GLY A 170 3.49 17.92 -29.02
N ALA A 171 3.47 16.85 -28.22
CA ALA A 171 4.57 16.36 -27.42
C ALA A 171 5.05 15.02 -28.00
N PRO A 172 6.00 15.03 -28.96
CA PRO A 172 6.31 13.84 -29.75
C PRO A 172 6.93 12.69 -28.96
N LYS A 173 7.64 12.98 -27.86
CA LYS A 173 8.15 11.93 -26.96
C LYS A 173 7.01 11.25 -26.18
N ALA A 174 6.06 12.04 -25.67
CA ALA A 174 4.87 11.52 -24.98
C ALA A 174 3.97 10.73 -25.94
N ALA A 175 3.75 11.23 -27.16
CA ALA A 175 3.00 10.52 -28.21
C ALA A 175 3.66 9.18 -28.56
N TYR A 176 4.99 9.15 -28.72
CA TYR A 176 5.71 7.90 -28.98
C TYR A 176 5.63 6.93 -27.81
N ALA A 177 5.76 7.42 -26.57
CA ALA A 177 5.62 6.59 -25.38
C ALA A 177 4.22 5.97 -25.29
N ALA A 178 3.17 6.79 -25.45
CA ALA A 178 1.78 6.34 -25.46
C ALA A 178 1.54 5.25 -26.52
N GLU A 179 1.98 5.50 -27.75
CA GLU A 179 1.87 4.54 -28.87
C GLU A 179 2.55 3.21 -28.54
N LYS A 180 3.78 3.24 -28.00
CA LYS A 180 4.54 2.02 -27.67
C LYS A 180 4.00 1.27 -26.47
N ILE A 181 3.42 1.95 -25.48
CA ILE A 181 2.74 1.31 -24.35
C ILE A 181 1.59 0.42 -24.88
N VAL A 182 0.81 0.91 -25.85
CA VAL A 182 -0.29 0.14 -26.45
C VAL A 182 0.24 -0.94 -27.39
N GLU A 183 1.16 -0.60 -28.31
CA GLU A 183 1.69 -1.54 -29.31
C GLU A 183 2.39 -2.76 -28.69
N LEU A 184 3.04 -2.57 -27.54
CA LEU A 184 3.75 -3.61 -26.81
C LEU A 184 2.86 -4.37 -25.81
N GLY A 185 1.55 -4.10 -25.78
CA GLY A 185 0.58 -4.85 -24.97
C GLY A 185 0.68 -4.57 -23.47
N ALA A 186 1.14 -3.38 -23.06
CA ALA A 186 1.27 -3.04 -21.65
C ALA A 186 -0.09 -2.84 -20.95
N LEU A 187 -1.12 -2.44 -21.71
CA LEU A 187 -2.44 -2.14 -21.16
C LEU A 187 -3.34 -3.39 -21.16
N PRO A 188 -4.20 -3.56 -20.13
CA PRO A 188 -5.14 -4.67 -20.08
C PRO A 188 -6.18 -4.60 -21.20
N GLU A 189 -6.61 -5.76 -21.71
CA GLU A 189 -7.62 -5.84 -22.78
C GLU A 189 -9.06 -5.57 -22.28
N GLU A 190 -9.33 -5.94 -21.03
CA GLU A 190 -10.66 -5.89 -20.42
C GLU A 190 -10.67 -5.05 -19.12
N PRO A 191 -11.79 -4.39 -18.79
CA PRO A 191 -11.87 -3.52 -17.61
C PRO A 191 -11.64 -4.25 -16.29
N GLU A 192 -12.08 -5.50 -16.19
CA GLU A 192 -11.87 -6.34 -15.00
C GLU A 192 -10.39 -6.59 -14.72
N ASP A 193 -9.56 -6.69 -15.76
CA ASP A 193 -8.11 -6.88 -15.60
C ASP A 193 -7.44 -5.58 -15.15
N LEU A 194 -7.93 -4.43 -15.61
CA LEU A 194 -7.47 -3.12 -15.11
C LEU A 194 -7.87 -2.90 -13.64
N GLN A 195 -9.06 -3.35 -13.24
CA GLN A 195 -9.47 -3.34 -11.83
C GLN A 195 -8.49 -4.16 -10.98
N LYS A 196 -8.26 -5.42 -11.36
CA LYS A 196 -7.32 -6.29 -10.66
C LYS A 196 -5.89 -5.75 -10.65
N ALA A 197 -5.48 -5.01 -11.69
CA ALA A 197 -4.17 -4.37 -11.76
C ALA A 197 -3.96 -3.27 -10.71
N THR A 198 -5.04 -2.82 -10.06
CA THR A 198 -5.03 -1.83 -8.97
C THR A 198 -5.33 -2.44 -7.60
N GLU A 199 -5.65 -3.73 -7.52
CA GLU A 199 -5.95 -4.41 -6.26
C GLU A 199 -4.65 -4.91 -5.61
N GLU A 200 -4.30 -4.37 -4.44
CA GLU A 200 -3.13 -4.83 -3.66
C GLU A 200 -3.18 -6.35 -3.40
N GLY A 201 -2.05 -7.03 -3.64
CA GLY A 201 -1.93 -8.48 -3.44
C GLY A 201 -2.55 -9.35 -4.54
N SER A 202 -3.06 -8.74 -5.62
CA SER A 202 -3.48 -9.46 -6.83
C SER A 202 -2.27 -9.83 -7.70
N SER A 203 -2.21 -11.08 -8.18
CA SER A 203 -1.19 -11.52 -9.15
C SER A 203 -1.17 -10.63 -10.41
N GLU A 204 -2.33 -10.14 -10.83
CA GLU A 204 -2.48 -9.26 -11.98
C GLU A 204 -1.98 -7.82 -11.70
N ALA A 205 -2.01 -7.34 -10.45
CA ALA A 205 -1.38 -6.07 -10.07
C ALA A 205 0.14 -6.15 -10.16
N GLY A 206 0.72 -7.26 -9.70
CA GLY A 206 2.13 -7.57 -9.90
C GLY A 206 2.48 -7.62 -11.38
N LYS A 207 1.71 -8.38 -12.16
CA LYS A 207 1.94 -8.53 -13.61
C LYS A 207 1.90 -7.21 -14.37
N PHE A 208 0.85 -6.41 -14.17
CA PHE A 208 0.72 -5.11 -14.85
C PHE A 208 1.90 -4.19 -14.52
N THR A 209 2.27 -4.10 -13.25
CA THR A 209 3.38 -3.25 -12.79
C THR A 209 4.70 -3.66 -13.42
N ILE A 210 4.99 -4.95 -13.49
CA ILE A 210 6.22 -5.51 -14.04
C ILE A 210 6.29 -5.32 -15.56
N VAL A 211 5.21 -5.63 -16.27
CA VAL A 211 5.10 -5.43 -17.73
C VAL A 211 5.31 -3.96 -18.08
N VAL A 212 4.62 -3.05 -17.39
CA VAL A 212 4.75 -1.60 -17.59
C VAL A 212 6.17 -1.14 -17.28
N ALA A 213 6.75 -1.52 -16.14
CA ALA A 213 8.11 -1.11 -15.77
C ALA A 213 9.13 -1.56 -16.83
N GLY A 214 8.98 -2.80 -17.30
CA GLY A 214 9.80 -3.38 -18.34
C GLY A 214 9.71 -2.65 -19.68
N ILE A 215 8.49 -2.35 -20.14
CA ILE A 215 8.25 -1.62 -21.38
C ILE A 215 8.73 -0.17 -21.27
N ASN A 216 8.47 0.48 -20.14
CA ASN A 216 8.90 1.86 -19.88
C ASN A 216 10.42 2.01 -19.94
N GLU A 217 11.19 1.03 -19.45
CA GLU A 217 12.65 1.05 -19.53
C GLU A 217 13.15 1.05 -20.99
N GLU A 218 12.57 0.23 -21.86
CA GLU A 218 12.94 0.16 -23.29
C GLU A 218 12.56 1.45 -24.02
N ILE A 219 11.35 1.98 -23.75
CA ILE A 219 10.90 3.25 -24.30
C ILE A 219 11.86 4.37 -23.87
N LYS A 220 12.17 4.44 -22.57
CA LYS A 220 13.08 5.43 -22.00
C LYS A 220 14.47 5.34 -22.64
N ALA A 221 15.01 4.13 -22.81
CA ALA A 221 16.30 3.92 -23.43
C ALA A 221 16.37 4.53 -24.85
N ILE A 222 15.27 4.47 -25.60
CA ILE A 222 15.16 5.13 -26.91
C ILE A 222 15.02 6.64 -26.75
N LEU A 223 14.09 7.12 -25.91
CA LEU A 223 13.81 8.54 -25.74
C LEU A 223 15.00 9.34 -25.21
N ASP A 224 15.85 8.73 -24.38
CA ASP A 224 17.10 9.31 -23.89
C ASP A 224 18.15 9.52 -25.00
N THR A 225 18.05 8.82 -26.13
CA THR A 225 18.92 9.05 -27.30
C THR A 225 18.55 10.28 -28.11
N ILE A 226 17.34 10.81 -27.89
CA ILE A 226 16.78 11.93 -28.64
C ILE A 226 17.07 13.24 -27.91
N ASP A 227 17.75 14.14 -28.61
CA ASP A 227 18.14 15.47 -28.15
C ASP A 227 16.91 16.39 -27.95
N ASP A 228 16.70 16.88 -26.73
CA ASP A 228 15.61 17.77 -26.34
C ASP A 228 15.71 19.17 -26.94
N GLU A 229 16.88 19.59 -27.47
CA GLU A 229 17.04 20.89 -28.12
C GLU A 229 16.44 20.95 -29.54
N LYS A 230 15.99 19.81 -30.08
CA LYS A 230 15.42 19.69 -31.43
C LYS A 230 13.98 20.21 -31.50
N THR A 231 13.54 20.59 -32.71
CA THR A 231 12.13 20.96 -32.91
C THR A 231 11.23 19.72 -32.85
N PRO A 232 9.93 19.86 -32.54
CA PRO A 232 9.00 18.73 -32.50
C PRO A 232 8.99 17.90 -33.79
N GLU A 233 9.11 18.52 -34.97
CA GLU A 233 9.17 17.79 -36.24
C GLU A 233 10.46 17.00 -36.43
N GLN A 234 11.59 17.51 -35.92
CA GLN A 234 12.87 16.78 -35.97
C GLN A 234 12.84 15.59 -35.02
N ILE A 235 12.24 15.75 -33.84
CA ILE A 235 12.03 14.65 -32.89
C ILE A 235 11.14 13.57 -33.52
N LYS A 236 10.02 13.95 -34.17
CA LYS A 236 9.16 13.01 -34.91
C LYS A 236 9.92 12.25 -36.01
N ASP A 237 10.77 12.96 -36.77
CA ASP A 237 11.61 12.33 -37.80
C ASP A 237 12.60 11.34 -37.19
N ASP A 238 13.31 11.72 -36.13
CA ASP A 238 14.25 10.80 -35.46
C ASP A 238 13.54 9.57 -34.90
N LEU A 239 12.41 9.75 -34.21
CA LEU A 239 11.60 8.67 -33.63
C LEU A 239 11.02 7.74 -34.71
N SER A 240 10.64 8.26 -35.87
CA SER A 240 10.17 7.43 -36.98
C SER A 240 11.27 6.55 -37.62
N ASN A 241 12.53 6.82 -37.30
CA ASN A 241 13.70 6.10 -37.82
C ASN A 241 14.35 5.18 -36.77
N VAL A 242 13.83 5.13 -35.54
CA VAL A 242 14.30 4.16 -34.54
C VAL A 242 13.87 2.75 -34.95
N ALA A 243 14.65 1.75 -34.53
CA ALA A 243 14.26 0.37 -34.76
C ALA A 243 13.09 0.00 -33.84
N ASP A 244 12.24 -0.91 -34.30
CA ASP A 244 11.17 -1.46 -33.47
C ASP A 244 11.74 -2.10 -32.20
N ILE A 245 11.04 -1.89 -31.08
CA ILE A 245 11.35 -2.54 -29.81
C ILE A 245 11.00 -4.02 -29.97
N VAL A 246 11.96 -4.90 -29.68
CA VAL A 246 11.74 -6.34 -29.68
C VAL A 246 11.80 -6.81 -28.24
N ILE A 247 10.66 -7.25 -27.74
CA ILE A 247 10.53 -7.83 -26.41
C ILE A 247 10.70 -9.34 -26.54
N ALA A 248 11.63 -9.89 -25.77
CA ALA A 248 11.77 -11.34 -25.63
C ALA A 248 10.89 -11.81 -24.47
N ASP A 249 10.20 -12.93 -24.70
CA ASP A 249 9.28 -13.60 -23.77
C ASP A 249 9.39 -15.10 -24.10
N GLU A 250 10.18 -15.83 -23.29
CA GLU A 250 10.62 -17.20 -23.56
C GLU A 250 9.51 -18.23 -23.32
N ASP A 251 8.63 -18.02 -22.35
CA ASP A 251 7.55 -18.94 -22.02
C ASP A 251 6.15 -18.50 -22.48
N GLY A 252 6.02 -17.26 -22.96
CA GLY A 252 4.83 -16.73 -23.62
C GLY A 252 3.73 -16.32 -22.66
N ASP A 253 4.08 -15.92 -21.45
CA ASP A 253 3.13 -15.50 -20.42
C ASP A 253 2.76 -14.01 -20.53
N GLY A 254 3.46 -13.23 -21.37
CA GLY A 254 3.26 -11.80 -21.57
C GLY A 254 4.14 -10.90 -20.69
N VAL A 255 5.00 -11.45 -19.83
CA VAL A 255 6.07 -10.75 -19.12
C VAL A 255 7.37 -10.95 -19.87
N LYS A 256 8.18 -9.89 -19.99
CA LYS A 256 9.42 -9.97 -20.78
C LYS A 256 10.55 -10.64 -19.99
N ASP A 257 11.41 -11.36 -20.69
CA ASP A 257 12.57 -12.09 -20.13
C ASP A 257 13.46 -11.25 -19.20
N SER A 258 13.54 -9.94 -19.39
CA SER A 258 14.45 -9.11 -18.58
C SER A 258 13.86 -8.66 -17.24
N VAL A 259 12.57 -8.88 -17.01
CA VAL A 259 11.85 -8.59 -15.76
C VAL A 259 11.02 -9.78 -15.27
N ASP A 260 11.06 -10.90 -16.00
CA ASP A 260 10.47 -12.18 -15.61
C ASP A 260 11.50 -13.00 -14.83
N GLU A 261 11.20 -13.28 -13.57
CA GLU A 261 12.06 -14.09 -12.69
C GLU A 261 12.01 -15.58 -13.04
N PHE A 262 10.98 -16.03 -13.75
CA PHE A 262 10.69 -17.42 -14.06
C PHE A 262 10.54 -17.70 -15.57
N LEU A 263 11.54 -17.30 -16.37
CA LEU A 263 11.68 -17.43 -17.85
C LEU A 263 11.14 -18.68 -18.58
N ASN A 264 10.88 -19.78 -17.86
CA ASN A 264 10.43 -21.05 -18.45
C ASN A 264 9.11 -21.55 -17.85
N ASN A 265 8.46 -20.79 -16.98
CA ASN A 265 7.23 -21.15 -16.31
C ASN A 265 6.15 -20.10 -16.55
N PRO A 266 5.25 -20.32 -17.52
CA PRO A 266 4.31 -19.29 -17.95
C PRO A 266 3.15 -19.02 -16.99
N ASN A 267 3.27 -19.51 -15.76
CA ASN A 267 2.33 -19.24 -14.68
C ASN A 267 2.99 -18.51 -13.50
N GLU A 268 4.29 -18.18 -13.60
CA GLU A 268 5.03 -17.44 -12.59
C GLU A 268 5.88 -16.37 -13.26
N TRP A 269 5.94 -15.19 -12.66
CA TRP A 269 6.73 -14.07 -13.19
C TRP A 269 7.26 -13.11 -12.11
N VAL A 270 6.85 -13.29 -10.85
CA VAL A 270 7.25 -12.47 -9.68
C VAL A 270 7.70 -13.39 -8.56
N ASP A 271 8.79 -13.02 -7.90
CA ASP A 271 9.31 -13.61 -6.67
C ASP A 271 9.60 -12.44 -5.71
N ALA A 272 8.57 -11.90 -5.06
CA ALA A 272 8.69 -10.64 -4.34
C ALA A 272 9.63 -10.71 -3.13
N ASP A 273 9.81 -11.89 -2.55
CA ASP A 273 10.66 -12.14 -1.39
C ASP A 273 11.95 -12.92 -1.70
N GLU A 274 12.23 -13.16 -2.99
CA GLU A 274 13.43 -13.80 -3.55
C GLU A 274 13.68 -15.23 -3.04
N ASP A 275 12.62 -15.96 -2.68
CA ASP A 275 12.69 -17.31 -2.10
C ASP A 275 12.81 -18.42 -3.18
N GLY A 276 12.59 -18.06 -4.45
CA GLY A 276 12.65 -18.95 -5.61
C GLY A 276 11.34 -19.69 -5.91
N LEU A 277 10.25 -19.38 -5.21
CA LEU A 277 8.88 -19.69 -5.56
C LEU A 277 8.22 -18.45 -6.16
N GLY A 278 7.28 -18.68 -7.07
CA GLY A 278 6.57 -17.57 -7.69
C GLY A 278 5.32 -17.20 -6.90
N ASP A 279 5.02 -15.91 -6.85
CA ASP A 279 3.89 -15.37 -6.10
C ASP A 279 2.51 -15.74 -6.69
N ASN A 280 2.45 -16.22 -7.94
CA ASN A 280 1.20 -16.26 -8.72
C ASN A 280 0.42 -17.57 -8.57
N LEU A 281 1.09 -18.73 -8.42
CA LEU A 281 0.46 -20.01 -8.09
C LEU A 281 0.92 -20.54 -6.74
N GLU A 282 0.36 -19.93 -5.69
CA GLU A 282 0.38 -20.40 -4.30
C GLU A 282 1.80 -20.52 -3.70
N ASP A 283 2.43 -19.38 -3.45
CA ASP A 283 3.24 -19.29 -2.26
C ASP A 283 2.32 -19.36 -1.01
N THR A 284 2.53 -20.39 -0.20
CA THR A 284 1.76 -20.60 1.04
C THR A 284 2.22 -19.63 2.15
N TYR A 285 3.41 -19.05 2.00
CA TYR A 285 4.08 -18.17 2.95
C TYR A 285 4.72 -16.97 2.22
N PRO A 286 3.92 -16.04 1.65
CA PRO A 286 4.36 -14.90 0.80
C PRO A 286 5.22 -13.82 1.50
N ASN A 287 5.82 -14.16 2.63
CA ASN A 287 6.76 -13.35 3.37
C ASN A 287 7.70 -14.30 4.12
N ASP A 288 8.19 -15.35 3.47
CA ASP A 288 9.08 -16.39 4.02
C ASP A 288 10.27 -16.53 3.06
N SER A 289 11.21 -15.59 3.21
CA SER A 289 12.30 -15.36 2.26
C SER A 289 13.30 -16.52 2.15
N ASP A 290 13.22 -17.53 3.01
CA ASP A 290 14.08 -18.71 2.93
C ASP A 290 13.35 -20.06 2.89
N ASN A 291 12.02 -20.02 2.96
CA ASN A 291 11.11 -21.12 2.75
C ASN A 291 11.25 -22.24 3.81
N ASP A 292 11.42 -21.84 5.07
CA ASP A 292 11.48 -22.75 6.21
C ASP A 292 10.12 -22.95 6.92
N SER A 293 9.06 -22.35 6.38
CA SER A 293 7.67 -22.35 6.84
C SER A 293 7.35 -21.36 7.97
N TYR A 294 8.25 -20.43 8.28
CA TYR A 294 8.03 -19.34 9.24
C TYR A 294 8.15 -17.98 8.54
N ASN A 295 7.07 -17.20 8.53
CA ASN A 295 7.12 -15.85 7.95
C ASN A 295 8.21 -14.99 8.62
N ASN A 296 8.86 -14.14 7.83
CA ASN A 296 9.87 -13.15 8.19
C ASN A 296 9.53 -12.29 9.42
N ASP A 297 8.23 -12.09 9.72
CA ASP A 297 7.78 -11.32 10.90
C ASP A 297 7.94 -12.06 12.23
N VAL A 298 7.98 -13.40 12.18
CA VAL A 298 8.15 -14.28 13.35
C VAL A 298 9.47 -15.04 13.30
N ASP A 299 10.09 -15.13 12.13
CA ASP A 299 11.40 -15.75 11.97
C ASP A 299 12.53 -14.78 12.39
N LEU A 300 13.39 -15.26 13.29
CA LEU A 300 14.55 -14.53 13.77
C LEU A 300 15.71 -14.56 12.75
N PHE A 301 15.67 -15.51 11.82
CA PHE A 301 16.64 -15.68 10.76
C PHE A 301 16.02 -15.75 9.36
N PRO A 302 15.34 -14.67 8.87
CA PRO A 302 14.54 -14.65 7.62
C PRO A 302 15.27 -14.97 6.30
N ASN A 303 16.52 -15.41 6.33
CA ASN A 303 17.36 -15.67 5.16
C ASN A 303 18.27 -16.90 5.37
N ASP A 304 18.06 -17.67 6.43
CA ASP A 304 18.81 -18.88 6.78
C ASP A 304 17.85 -20.00 7.18
N ALA A 305 17.28 -20.67 6.17
CA ALA A 305 16.31 -21.79 6.30
C ALA A 305 16.77 -23.00 7.14
N THR A 306 17.97 -22.94 7.70
CA THR A 306 18.48 -23.91 8.66
C THR A 306 18.22 -23.51 10.12
N LYS A 307 17.61 -22.35 10.35
CA LYS A 307 17.24 -21.80 11.66
C LYS A 307 15.96 -20.98 11.53
N THR A 308 15.10 -21.09 12.53
CA THR A 308 13.79 -20.44 12.57
C THR A 308 13.70 -19.41 13.72
N GLY A 309 12.50 -18.89 13.97
CA GLY A 309 12.17 -18.09 15.15
C GLY A 309 12.55 -18.74 16.49
N ASP A 310 12.47 -17.93 17.56
CA ASP A 310 12.71 -18.31 18.97
C ASP A 310 11.44 -17.92 19.73
N LEU A 311 10.41 -18.79 19.73
CA LEU A 311 9.05 -18.44 20.15
C LEU A 311 8.96 -18.15 21.64
N ASP A 312 9.79 -18.82 22.44
CA ASP A 312 9.82 -18.72 23.89
C ASP A 312 11.01 -17.91 24.42
N ASN A 313 11.90 -17.41 23.56
CA ASN A 313 13.03 -16.53 23.89
C ASN A 313 14.11 -17.21 24.76
N ASP A 314 14.27 -18.54 24.64
CA ASP A 314 15.28 -19.32 25.35
C ASP A 314 16.68 -19.26 24.68
N ASN A 315 16.76 -18.59 23.52
CA ASN A 315 17.93 -18.46 22.65
C ASN A 315 18.32 -19.72 21.87
N ILE A 316 17.37 -20.63 21.63
CA ILE A 316 17.44 -21.76 20.73
C ILE A 316 16.36 -21.55 19.66
N ASP A 317 16.70 -21.78 18.39
CA ASP A 317 15.69 -21.67 17.32
C ASP A 317 14.75 -22.88 17.30
N GLU A 318 13.50 -22.71 16.88
CA GLU A 318 12.46 -23.78 16.90
C GLU A 318 12.88 -25.10 16.23
N ILE A 319 13.78 -25.08 15.25
CA ILE A 319 14.29 -26.30 14.59
C ILE A 319 15.22 -27.08 15.53
N ASP A 320 16.09 -26.38 16.25
CA ASP A 320 17.07 -26.95 17.17
C ASP A 320 16.53 -27.10 18.61
N ASP A 321 15.38 -26.49 18.93
CA ASP A 321 14.79 -26.46 20.26
C ASP A 321 14.04 -27.77 20.62
N PRO A 322 14.54 -28.55 21.60
CA PRO A 322 13.82 -29.71 22.11
C PRO A 322 12.54 -29.37 22.89
N TYR A 323 12.35 -28.14 23.34
CA TYR A 323 11.25 -27.67 24.19
C TYR A 323 10.66 -26.31 23.72
N PRO A 324 9.98 -26.25 22.56
CA PRO A 324 9.55 -25.02 21.84
C PRO A 324 8.50 -24.12 22.54
N ASN A 325 8.26 -24.33 23.84
CA ASN A 325 7.38 -23.51 24.66
C ASN A 325 7.88 -23.47 26.12
N ASP A 326 9.18 -23.59 26.37
CA ASP A 326 9.84 -23.66 27.67
C ASP A 326 11.00 -22.64 27.69
N SER A 327 10.62 -21.39 28.01
CA SER A 327 11.48 -20.21 27.97
C SER A 327 12.74 -20.30 28.83
N ASP A 328 12.78 -21.18 29.84
CA ASP A 328 13.91 -21.30 30.75
C ASP A 328 14.57 -22.69 30.78
N ASN A 329 14.02 -23.63 30.01
CA ASN A 329 14.52 -24.99 29.79
C ASN A 329 14.58 -25.85 31.07
N ASP A 330 13.66 -25.65 32.01
CA ASP A 330 13.57 -26.47 33.21
C ASP A 330 12.77 -27.77 33.03
N GLY A 331 12.09 -27.91 31.88
CA GLY A 331 11.31 -29.08 31.48
C GLY A 331 9.80 -28.92 31.65
N TYR A 332 9.30 -27.73 32.00
CA TYR A 332 7.89 -27.40 32.08
C TYR A 332 7.51 -26.29 31.10
N ASN A 333 6.59 -26.58 30.17
CA ASN A 333 6.15 -25.56 29.22
C ASN A 333 5.56 -24.34 29.95
N ASN A 334 5.83 -23.15 29.43
CA ASN A 334 5.38 -21.82 29.88
C ASN A 334 3.89 -21.71 30.25
N GLY A 335 3.02 -22.51 29.62
CA GLY A 335 1.58 -22.51 29.89
C GLY A 335 1.17 -23.31 31.13
N VAL A 336 2.10 -24.06 31.70
CA VAL A 336 1.95 -24.89 32.90
C VAL A 336 2.90 -24.43 34.01
N ASP A 337 4.06 -23.90 33.63
CA ASP A 337 5.02 -23.34 34.58
C ASP A 337 4.51 -22.03 35.17
N GLU A 338 4.57 -21.94 36.50
CA GLU A 338 4.22 -20.73 37.25
C GLU A 338 5.36 -19.71 37.29
N PHE A 339 6.59 -20.15 36.98
CA PHE A 339 7.77 -19.31 36.86
C PHE A 339 8.48 -19.47 35.50
N PRO A 340 7.84 -19.15 34.35
CA PRO A 340 8.35 -19.43 32.99
C PRO A 340 9.66 -18.74 32.57
N ASN A 341 10.39 -18.09 33.47
CA ASN A 341 11.66 -17.42 33.16
C ASN A 341 12.71 -17.68 34.26
N ASP A 342 12.45 -18.62 35.17
CA ASP A 342 13.31 -18.98 36.29
C ASP A 342 13.45 -20.50 36.36
N ASN A 343 14.47 -21.00 35.67
CA ASN A 343 14.76 -22.43 35.54
C ASN A 343 15.14 -23.17 36.83
N THR A 344 15.02 -22.50 37.97
CA THR A 344 15.16 -23.09 39.28
C THR A 344 13.82 -23.42 39.93
N ARG A 345 12.68 -23.02 39.33
CA ARG A 345 11.35 -23.07 39.93
C ARG A 345 10.33 -23.55 38.88
N SER A 346 9.64 -24.65 39.16
CA SER A 346 8.84 -25.35 38.15
C SER A 346 7.34 -25.46 38.44
N GLY A 347 6.90 -25.07 39.64
CA GLY A 347 5.50 -25.17 40.06
C GLY A 347 5.27 -25.00 41.55
N ASP A 348 4.09 -24.47 41.90
CA ASP A 348 3.52 -24.32 43.24
C ASP A 348 2.17 -25.07 43.24
N ASP A 349 2.19 -26.34 43.65
CA ASP A 349 1.05 -27.26 43.48
C ASP A 349 -0.19 -26.86 44.31
N ASP A 350 -0.02 -26.02 45.33
CA ASP A 350 -1.08 -25.62 46.26
C ASP A 350 -1.34 -24.10 46.33
N GLU A 351 -0.64 -23.33 45.51
CA GLU A 351 -0.81 -21.89 45.28
C GLU A 351 -0.55 -21.05 46.55
N ASP A 352 0.41 -21.44 47.39
CA ASP A 352 0.74 -20.74 48.64
C ASP A 352 1.86 -19.68 48.53
N GLY A 353 2.51 -19.62 47.36
CA GLY A 353 3.57 -18.67 47.04
C GLY A 353 4.99 -19.21 47.18
N TYR A 354 5.17 -20.46 47.61
CA TYR A 354 6.45 -21.18 47.61
C TYR A 354 6.44 -22.25 46.53
N ASP A 355 7.54 -22.39 45.79
CA ASP A 355 7.62 -23.48 44.82
C ASP A 355 7.81 -24.82 45.51
N ASN A 356 7.43 -25.89 44.82
CA ASN A 356 7.45 -27.26 45.31
C ASN A 356 8.83 -27.77 45.80
N LEU A 357 9.94 -27.09 45.45
CA LEU A 357 11.30 -27.45 45.92
C LEU A 357 11.66 -26.73 47.22
N ASP A 358 11.16 -25.51 47.41
CA ASP A 358 11.34 -24.70 48.60
C ASP A 358 10.21 -24.87 49.64
N ASP A 359 9.18 -25.66 49.31
CA ASP A 359 8.09 -26.05 50.19
C ASP A 359 8.25 -27.48 50.77
N ASP A 360 8.28 -27.59 52.11
CA ASP A 360 8.30 -28.87 52.83
C ASP A 360 6.95 -29.64 52.78
N TYR A 361 5.86 -28.95 52.43
CA TYR A 361 4.48 -29.41 52.34
C TYR A 361 3.78 -28.98 51.02
N PRO A 362 4.31 -29.39 49.84
CA PRO A 362 3.92 -28.91 48.50
C PRO A 362 2.52 -29.28 48.01
N ASN A 363 1.58 -29.59 48.90
CA ASN A 363 0.20 -29.98 48.62
C ASN A 363 -0.74 -29.51 49.76
N ASP A 364 -0.26 -28.69 50.69
CA ASP A 364 -0.96 -28.14 51.84
C ASP A 364 -0.69 -26.63 51.94
N SER A 365 -1.51 -25.86 51.23
CA SER A 365 -1.44 -24.39 51.10
C SER A 365 -1.53 -23.58 52.40
N THR A 366 -1.53 -24.24 53.56
CA THR A 366 -1.59 -23.61 54.88
C THR A 366 -0.24 -23.59 55.58
N ARG A 367 0.80 -24.22 55.00
CA ARG A 367 2.12 -24.39 55.61
C ARG A 367 3.17 -24.60 54.53
N SER A 368 4.28 -23.85 54.56
CA SER A 368 5.36 -24.06 53.59
C SER A 368 6.69 -24.54 54.18
N GLY A 369 6.86 -24.50 55.52
CA GLY A 369 8.10 -24.92 56.19
C GLY A 369 8.53 -23.97 57.30
N ASP A 370 9.74 -24.17 57.82
CA ASP A 370 10.36 -23.32 58.87
C ASP A 370 11.86 -23.20 58.55
N LEU A 371 12.19 -22.22 57.71
CA LEU A 371 13.50 -22.09 57.06
C LEU A 371 14.62 -21.82 58.06
N ASP A 372 14.35 -21.01 59.08
CA ASP A 372 15.34 -20.61 60.08
C ASP A 372 15.25 -21.39 61.41
N ASN A 373 14.28 -22.30 61.52
CA ASN A 373 14.05 -23.22 62.64
C ASN A 373 13.69 -22.53 63.96
N ASP A 374 12.94 -21.44 63.91
CA ASP A 374 12.47 -20.73 65.08
C ASP A 374 11.10 -21.20 65.60
N GLY A 375 10.40 -22.01 64.79
CA GLY A 375 9.10 -22.61 65.09
C GLY A 375 7.90 -21.84 64.55
N VAL A 376 8.10 -20.81 63.73
CA VAL A 376 7.08 -20.11 62.94
C VAL A 376 7.13 -20.64 61.50
N ASP A 377 5.97 -20.77 60.88
CA ASP A 377 5.88 -21.26 59.50
C ASP A 377 6.27 -20.12 58.53
N ASN A 378 6.96 -20.40 57.42
CA ASN A 378 7.45 -19.35 56.51
C ASN A 378 6.31 -18.45 55.98
N LEU A 379 5.07 -18.96 55.86
CA LEU A 379 3.89 -18.15 55.48
C LEU A 379 3.50 -17.10 56.54
N ASP A 380 3.82 -17.37 57.81
CA ASP A 380 3.48 -16.54 58.96
C ASP A 380 4.69 -15.81 59.56
N ASP A 381 5.90 -15.98 59.00
CA ASP A 381 7.16 -15.48 59.56
C ASP A 381 7.56 -14.11 58.98
N ASN A 382 7.49 -13.06 59.82
CA ASN A 382 7.90 -11.70 59.48
C ASN A 382 9.42 -11.51 59.34
N CYS A 383 10.21 -12.55 59.58
CA CYS A 383 11.66 -12.61 59.41
C CYS A 383 12.15 -13.97 58.91
N MET A 384 11.57 -14.49 57.83
CA MET A 384 11.87 -15.77 57.13
C MET A 384 13.30 -16.35 57.18
N ASN A 385 14.35 -15.54 57.31
CA ASN A 385 15.75 -15.97 57.35
C ASN A 385 16.46 -15.71 58.69
N THR A 386 15.77 -15.19 59.71
CA THR A 386 16.35 -14.73 60.98
C THR A 386 15.45 -15.02 62.16
N ALA A 387 15.79 -16.10 62.86
CA ALA A 387 14.98 -16.67 63.93
C ALA A 387 14.51 -15.64 64.97
N ASN A 388 13.20 -15.48 65.09
CA ASN A 388 12.49 -14.57 65.98
C ASN A 388 11.10 -15.09 66.36
N ALA A 389 11.05 -16.21 67.07
CA ALA A 389 9.81 -16.89 67.47
C ALA A 389 8.76 -16.05 68.22
N ASP A 390 9.07 -14.83 68.67
CA ASP A 390 8.12 -13.89 69.25
C ASP A 390 7.43 -12.97 68.22
N GLN A 391 7.88 -12.99 66.97
CA GLN A 391 7.35 -12.26 65.81
C GLN A 391 7.13 -10.78 66.13
N ALA A 392 8.05 -10.20 66.91
CA ALA A 392 7.98 -8.80 67.31
C ALA A 392 8.11 -7.92 66.06
N ASP A 393 7.12 -7.07 65.84
CA ASP A 393 7.07 -6.04 64.81
C ASP A 393 6.53 -4.77 65.48
N SER A 394 7.45 -3.90 65.91
CA SER A 394 7.17 -2.79 66.78
C SER A 394 6.42 -1.64 66.09
N ASP A 395 6.55 -1.49 64.78
CA ASP A 395 5.89 -0.44 63.99
C ASP A 395 4.81 -0.96 63.03
N SER A 396 4.59 -2.28 62.99
CA SER A 396 3.52 -2.98 62.29
C SER A 396 3.59 -2.82 60.77
N ASP A 397 4.81 -2.80 60.22
CA ASP A 397 5.05 -2.68 58.78
C ASP A 397 5.14 -4.03 58.05
N GLY A 398 5.12 -5.14 58.81
CA GLY A 398 5.20 -6.51 58.29
C GLY A 398 6.60 -7.10 58.25
N ILE A 399 7.64 -6.34 58.64
CA ILE A 399 9.02 -6.81 58.78
C ILE A 399 9.34 -6.89 60.28
N GLY A 400 9.81 -8.05 60.75
CA GLY A 400 10.09 -8.21 62.19
C GLY A 400 11.33 -7.44 62.66
N ASP A 401 11.28 -7.00 63.93
CA ASP A 401 12.35 -6.27 64.64
C ASP A 401 13.72 -6.97 64.55
N ALA A 402 13.74 -8.30 64.33
CA ALA A 402 14.94 -9.13 64.30
C ALA A 402 15.70 -9.07 62.96
N CYS A 403 14.98 -8.95 61.85
CA CYS A 403 15.53 -8.87 60.49
C CYS A 403 15.46 -7.43 59.94
N GLU A 404 14.80 -6.52 60.66
CA GLU A 404 14.78 -5.11 60.32
C GLU A 404 16.18 -4.51 60.45
N THR A 405 16.80 -4.21 59.32
CA THR A 405 18.00 -3.38 59.31
C THR A 405 17.55 -1.94 59.33
N SER A 406 17.89 -1.19 60.40
CA SER A 406 17.51 0.21 60.56
C SER A 406 18.00 1.09 59.40
N THR A 407 17.25 1.13 58.30
CA THR A 407 17.37 2.14 57.26
C THR A 407 16.34 3.19 57.58
N ALA A 408 16.83 4.24 58.24
CA ALA A 408 16.10 5.49 58.39
C ALA A 408 15.31 5.81 57.12
N LEU A 409 14.00 5.99 57.27
CA LEU A 409 13.09 6.74 56.40
C LEU A 409 13.81 7.31 55.17
N THR A 410 13.88 6.53 54.09
CA THR A 410 14.21 7.13 52.81
C THR A 410 13.04 8.04 52.46
N TRP A 411 13.32 9.33 52.45
CA TRP A 411 12.51 10.33 51.79
C TRP A 411 12.24 9.87 50.35
N ASP A 412 11.08 9.26 50.11
CA ASP A 412 10.46 9.27 48.79
C ASP A 412 9.52 10.49 48.72
N SER A 413 9.74 11.31 47.72
CA SER A 413 9.00 12.53 47.40
C SER A 413 7.53 12.33 47.01
N THR A 414 6.92 11.18 47.23
CA THR A 414 5.55 10.88 46.74
C THR A 414 4.46 10.83 47.79
N ASN A 415 4.75 10.84 49.10
CA ASN A 415 3.69 10.79 50.12
C ASN A 415 3.64 12.06 50.99
N TRP A 416 3.03 13.12 50.43
CA TRP A 416 2.64 14.32 51.17
C TRP A 416 1.31 14.06 51.90
N ASP A 417 1.33 14.06 53.24
CA ASP A 417 0.12 14.20 54.07
C ASP A 417 0.17 15.52 54.85
N ASP A 418 -0.78 16.40 54.57
CA ASP A 418 -0.91 17.76 55.11
C ASP A 418 -1.44 17.77 56.57
N SER A 419 -1.64 16.59 57.18
CA SER A 419 -2.37 16.44 58.44
C SER A 419 -1.51 16.54 59.71
N ASN A 420 -0.18 16.49 59.61
CA ASN A 420 0.70 16.34 60.78
C ASN A 420 1.76 17.44 60.96
N TRP A 421 1.37 18.71 60.84
CA TRP A 421 2.20 19.84 61.33
C TRP A 421 1.62 20.47 62.60
N GLN A 422 2.41 20.48 63.69
CA GLN A 422 2.31 21.46 64.79
C GLN A 422 3.45 22.47 64.68
#